data_AF-A0A7J3GXQ2-F1
#
_entry.id   AF-A0A7J3GXQ2-F1
#
_cell.length_a   1.000
_cell.length_b   1.000
_cell.length_c   1.000
_cell.angle_alpha   90.00
_cell.angle_beta   90.00
_cell.angle_gamma   90.00
#
_symmetry.space_group_name_H-M   'P 1'
#
loop_
_entity.id
_entity.type
_entity.pdbx_description
1 polymer ?
#
loop_
_entity_poly.entity_id
_entity_poly.type
_entity_poly.pdbx_seq_one_letter_code
_entity_poly.pdbx_strand_id
1 'polypeptide(L)'
;GRAISARKGPLVVVGDVVSSTVSPFSPNEVVYVTDGKTLRELTSEVRLDVDRVVRCRNEAGTISREAFEALEEAIRSGGRVHLVVEGEEDLLALAAVYLVPSGGLVVYGQPGEGVVVVEVDDAIRSFAYSVLKAMVPER
;
A
#
# COMPACT_ATOMS: atom_id res chain seq x y z
N GLY A 1 -12.13 -10.28 -12.63
CA GLY A 1 -11.32 -9.05 -12.51
C GLY A 1 -11.63 -8.01 -13.56
N ARG A 2 -12.86 -7.47 -13.65
CA ARG A 2 -13.19 -6.35 -14.56
C ARG A 2 -13.15 -4.97 -13.88
N ALA A 3 -13.08 -4.92 -12.54
CA ALA A 3 -13.27 -3.69 -11.79
C ALA A 3 -11.99 -2.84 -11.63
N ILE A 4 -10.79 -3.39 -11.83
CA ILE A 4 -9.53 -2.67 -11.56
C ILE A 4 -9.05 -1.87 -12.80
N SER A 5 -9.32 -2.35 -14.01
CA SER A 5 -8.73 -1.83 -15.25
C SER A 5 -9.35 -0.53 -15.82
N ALA A 6 -10.48 -0.03 -15.29
CA ALA A 6 -11.22 1.11 -15.85
C ALA A 6 -11.16 2.38 -14.96
N ARG A 7 -10.27 2.42 -13.96
CA ARG A 7 -10.23 3.47 -12.94
C ARG A 7 -9.34 4.64 -13.35
N LYS A 8 -9.63 5.83 -12.81
CA LYS A 8 -8.89 7.08 -13.07
C LYS A 8 -7.91 7.46 -11.94
N GLY A 9 -7.87 6.71 -10.85
CA GLY A 9 -7.01 6.99 -9.69
C GLY A 9 -6.00 5.87 -9.44
N PRO A 10 -4.93 6.14 -8.67
CA PRO A 10 -3.87 5.19 -8.40
C PRO A 10 -4.39 4.01 -7.56
N LEU A 11 -3.80 2.84 -7.78
CA LEU A 11 -4.01 1.65 -6.97
C LEU A 11 -2.82 1.48 -6.02
N VAL A 12 -3.06 1.38 -4.72
CA VAL A 12 -2.05 0.97 -3.74
C VAL A 12 -2.41 -0.40 -3.20
N VAL A 13 -1.46 -1.33 -3.22
CA VAL A 13 -1.63 -2.70 -2.74
C VAL A 13 -0.63 -2.95 -1.62
N VAL A 14 -1.10 -3.28 -0.42
CA VAL A 14 -0.28 -3.47 0.77
C VAL A 14 -0.33 -4.93 1.21
N GLY A 15 0.82 -5.58 1.23
CA GLY A 15 1.01 -6.96 1.63
C GLY A 15 1.52 -7.85 0.51
N ASP A 16 2.40 -8.77 0.88
CA ASP A 16 3.06 -9.75 0.02
C ASP A 16 2.10 -10.58 -0.86
N VAL A 17 1.17 -11.30 -0.22
CA VAL A 17 0.27 -12.26 -0.88
C VAL A 17 -0.71 -11.55 -1.81
N VAL A 18 -1.26 -10.42 -1.35
CA VAL A 18 -2.21 -9.64 -2.13
C VAL A 18 -1.53 -8.94 -3.30
N SER A 19 -0.30 -8.46 -3.13
CA SER A 19 0.51 -7.91 -4.23
C SER A 19 0.74 -8.94 -5.33
N SER A 20 1.13 -10.17 -4.97
CA SER A 20 1.28 -11.29 -5.92
C SER A 20 -0.02 -11.59 -6.66
N THR A 21 -1.15 -11.59 -5.94
CA THR A 21 -2.47 -11.92 -6.49
C THR A 21 -2.99 -10.85 -7.44
N VAL A 22 -2.78 -9.57 -7.13
CA VAL A 22 -3.29 -8.43 -7.89
C VAL A 22 -2.40 -8.10 -9.08
N SER A 23 -1.10 -8.36 -9.01
CA SER A 23 -0.10 -7.96 -10.00
C SER A 23 -0.48 -8.26 -11.46
N PRO A 24 -0.95 -9.47 -11.82
CA PRO A 24 -1.32 -9.81 -13.20
C PRO A 24 -2.51 -9.01 -13.77
N PHE A 25 -3.28 -8.34 -12.91
CA PHE A 25 -4.51 -7.61 -13.26
C PHE A 25 -4.44 -6.12 -12.94
N SER A 26 -3.28 -5.65 -12.48
CA SER A 26 -3.06 -4.28 -12.06
C SER A 26 -3.06 -3.29 -13.25
N PRO A 27 -3.47 -2.04 -13.03
CA PRO A 27 -3.34 -0.99 -14.03
C PRO A 27 -1.88 -0.52 -14.13
N ASN A 28 -1.60 0.38 -15.07
CA ASN A 28 -0.26 0.96 -15.24
C ASN A 28 0.16 1.89 -14.10
N GLU A 29 -0.79 2.39 -13.31
CA GLU A 29 -0.52 3.22 -12.12
C GLU A 29 -0.83 2.41 -10.86
N VAL A 30 0.20 1.75 -10.32
CA VAL A 30 0.07 0.88 -9.15
C VAL A 30 1.31 0.96 -8.25
N VAL A 31 1.08 1.04 -6.94
CA VAL A 31 2.13 0.94 -5.93
C VAL A 31 1.92 -0.33 -5.13
N TYR A 32 2.91 -1.21 -5.11
CA TYR A 32 2.95 -2.37 -4.23
C TYR A 32 3.80 -2.06 -3.01
N VAL A 33 3.29 -2.36 -1.82
CA VAL A 33 4.01 -2.20 -0.56
C VAL A 33 4.13 -3.57 0.10
N THR A 34 5.36 -4.00 0.38
CA THR A 34 5.65 -5.36 0.87
C THR A 34 6.79 -5.36 1.88
N ASP A 35 6.74 -6.19 2.92
CA ASP A 35 7.89 -6.46 3.80
C ASP A 35 8.68 -7.73 3.42
N GLY A 36 8.14 -8.53 2.49
CA GLY A 36 8.73 -9.79 2.05
C GLY A 36 8.78 -10.88 3.11
N LYS A 37 8.14 -10.72 4.28
CA LYS A 37 8.18 -11.74 5.35
C LYS A 37 7.31 -12.95 5.02
N THR A 38 6.13 -12.74 4.45
CA THR A 38 5.18 -13.83 4.17
C THR A 38 5.68 -14.71 3.02
N LEU A 39 6.36 -14.12 2.05
CA LEU A 39 6.89 -14.85 0.88
C LEU A 39 8.18 -15.62 1.18
N ARG A 40 8.96 -15.15 2.15
CA ARG A 40 10.12 -15.88 2.69
C ARG A 40 9.70 -17.21 3.30
N GLU A 41 8.51 -17.28 3.91
CA GLU A 41 7.95 -18.52 4.44
C GLU A 41 7.43 -19.47 3.34
N LEU A 42 6.99 -18.93 2.20
CA LEU A 42 6.43 -19.69 1.08
C LEU A 42 7.47 -20.09 -0.01
N THR A 43 8.75 -19.75 0.18
CA THR A 43 9.88 -20.02 -0.76
C THR A 43 9.72 -19.48 -2.18
N SER A 44 8.79 -18.56 -2.40
CA SER A 44 8.53 -17.95 -3.71
C SER A 44 8.95 -16.49 -3.74
N GLU A 45 9.85 -16.10 -4.63
CA GLU A 45 10.05 -14.68 -4.97
C GLU A 45 8.81 -14.16 -5.71
N VAL A 46 8.17 -13.12 -5.18
CA VAL A 46 7.16 -12.40 -5.95
C VAL A 46 7.87 -11.51 -6.96
N ARG A 47 7.76 -11.90 -8.23
CA ARG A 47 8.19 -11.08 -9.35
C ARG A 47 7.05 -10.14 -9.72
N LEU A 48 7.11 -8.92 -9.19
CA LEU A 48 6.24 -7.83 -9.63
C LEU A 48 6.82 -7.23 -10.91
N ASP A 49 5.97 -7.07 -11.91
CA ASP A 49 6.30 -6.32 -13.12
C ASP A 49 6.16 -4.83 -12.79
N VAL A 50 7.28 -4.16 -12.53
CA VAL A 50 7.35 -2.78 -12.04
C VAL A 50 8.43 -1.98 -12.76
N ASP A 51 8.20 -0.68 -12.88
CA ASP A 51 9.14 0.27 -13.49
C ASP A 51 10.26 0.66 -12.52
N ARG A 52 9.95 0.65 -11.21
CA ARG A 52 10.86 1.10 -10.15
C ARG A 52 10.67 0.29 -8.87
N VAL A 53 11.79 0.05 -8.19
CA VAL A 53 11.82 -0.49 -6.82
C VAL A 53 12.39 0.59 -5.88
N VAL A 54 11.66 0.89 -4.80
CA VAL A 54 12.05 1.80 -3.73
C VAL A 54 12.15 1.00 -2.44
N ARG A 55 13.10 1.36 -1.56
CA ARG A 55 13.25 0.72 -0.25
C ARG A 55 13.12 1.75 0.85
N CYS A 56 12.46 1.40 1.94
CA CYS A 56 12.34 2.24 3.13
C CYS A 56 12.33 1.37 4.41
N ARG A 57 12.66 1.95 5.55
CA ARG A 57 12.51 1.30 6.87
C ARG A 57 11.22 1.69 7.58
N ASN A 58 10.57 0.72 8.22
CA ASN A 58 9.42 0.98 9.07
C ASN A 58 9.38 0.02 10.27
N GLU A 59 9.62 0.52 11.47
CA GLU A 59 9.56 -0.31 12.68
C GLU A 59 8.16 -0.88 12.92
N ALA A 60 8.11 -2.04 13.56
CA ALA A 60 6.87 -2.74 13.87
C ALA A 60 5.87 -1.85 14.63
N GLY A 61 4.61 -1.87 14.22
CA GLY A 61 3.56 -1.05 14.82
C GLY A 61 3.76 0.47 14.69
N THR A 62 4.60 0.94 13.75
CA THR A 62 4.80 2.38 13.49
C THR A 62 4.51 2.78 12.05
N ILE A 63 4.45 4.09 11.81
CA ILE A 63 4.57 4.69 10.48
C ILE A 63 5.75 5.65 10.55
N SER A 64 6.91 5.18 10.12
CA SER A 64 8.13 5.97 10.10
C SER A 64 7.98 7.11 9.08
N ARG A 65 8.67 8.22 9.34
CA ARG A 65 8.73 9.34 8.39
C ARG A 65 9.28 8.90 7.04
N GLU A 66 10.30 8.04 7.05
CA GLU A 66 10.93 7.50 5.84
C GLU A 66 9.93 6.70 4.99
N ALA A 67 9.17 5.81 5.61
CA ALA A 67 8.18 4.99 4.91
C ALA A 67 6.99 5.84 4.42
N PHE A 68 6.56 6.82 5.20
CA PHE A 68 5.50 7.74 4.80
C PHE A 68 5.91 8.58 3.57
N GLU A 69 7.09 9.20 3.60
CA GLU A 69 7.61 10.01 2.49
C GLU A 69 7.86 9.15 1.23
N ALA A 70 8.40 7.93 1.40
CA ALA A 70 8.60 7.01 0.29
C ALA A 70 7.29 6.55 -0.34
N LEU A 71 6.25 6.31 0.46
CA LEU A 71 4.92 5.98 -0.01
C LEU A 71 4.27 7.15 -0.74
N GLU A 72 4.35 8.36 -0.19
CA GLU A 72 3.84 9.57 -0.84
C GLU A 72 4.50 9.77 -2.22
N GLU A 73 5.83 9.69 -2.28
CA GLU A 73 6.56 9.83 -3.54
C GLU A 73 6.20 8.73 -4.54
N ALA A 74 6.07 7.48 -4.11
CA ALA A 74 5.68 6.37 -4.98
C ALA A 74 4.27 6.56 -5.58
N ILE A 75 3.32 7.09 -4.80
CA ILE A 75 1.97 7.40 -5.28
C ILE A 75 2.02 8.56 -6.28
N ARG A 76 2.83 9.59 -6.01
CA ARG A 76 2.90 10.81 -6.83
C ARG A 76 3.70 10.64 -8.12
N SER A 77 4.68 9.74 -8.15
CA SER A 77 5.53 9.54 -9.32
C SER A 77 4.79 8.94 -10.52
N GLY A 78 3.64 8.30 -10.27
CA GLY A 78 2.93 7.49 -11.27
C GLY A 78 3.71 6.24 -11.69
N GLY A 79 3.11 5.46 -12.59
CA GLY A 79 3.69 4.20 -13.06
C GLY A 79 3.56 3.05 -12.05
N ARG A 80 4.34 1.99 -12.27
CA ARG A 80 4.32 0.76 -11.46
C ARG A 80 5.50 0.78 -10.50
N VAL A 81 5.24 0.97 -9.21
CA VAL A 81 6.29 1.09 -8.18
C VAL A 81 6.17 -0.06 -7.18
N HIS A 82 7.31 -0.64 -6.81
CA HIS A 82 7.41 -1.59 -5.69
C HIS A 82 8.16 -0.94 -4.53
N LEU A 83 7.43 -0.59 -3.47
CA LEU A 83 7.97 -0.13 -2.20
C LEU A 83 8.24 -1.32 -1.28
N VAL A 84 9.51 -1.65 -1.09
CA VAL A 84 9.94 -2.72 -0.18
C VAL A 84 10.26 -2.14 1.19
N VAL A 85 9.59 -2.65 2.21
CA VAL A 85 9.68 -2.18 3.58
C VAL A 85 10.60 -3.09 4.38
N GLU A 86 11.70 -2.53 4.88
CA GLU A 86 12.51 -3.14 5.91
C GLU A 86 11.80 -2.94 7.26
N GLY A 87 11.01 -3.93 7.68
CA GLY A 87 10.24 -3.90 8.92
C GLY A 87 8.79 -4.35 8.70
N GLU A 88 7.77 -3.60 9.11
CA GLU A 88 6.34 -3.95 8.89
C GLU A 88 5.65 -2.95 7.95
N GLU A 89 4.76 -3.43 7.08
CA GLU A 89 3.99 -2.63 6.14
C GLU A 89 2.53 -2.41 6.55
N ASP A 90 2.00 -3.14 7.53
CA ASP A 90 0.55 -3.18 7.82
C ASP A 90 -0.07 -1.79 8.03
N LEU A 91 0.58 -0.93 8.83
CA LEU A 91 0.10 0.42 9.09
C LEU A 91 0.25 1.37 7.89
N LEU A 92 1.05 1.02 6.89
CA LEU A 92 1.14 1.77 5.64
C LEU A 92 -0.14 1.66 4.80
N ALA A 93 -1.01 0.66 5.05
CA ALA A 93 -2.35 0.65 4.48
C ALA A 93 -3.17 1.87 4.93
N LEU A 94 -3.08 2.24 6.21
CA LEU A 94 -3.75 3.43 6.74
C LEU A 94 -3.15 4.72 6.15
N ALA A 95 -1.81 4.79 6.06
CA ALA A 95 -1.12 5.91 5.40
C ALA A 95 -1.52 6.03 3.93
N ALA A 96 -1.65 4.91 3.21
CA ALA A 96 -2.10 4.88 1.82
C ALA A 96 -3.51 5.44 1.68
N VAL A 97 -4.45 5.08 2.55
CA VAL A 97 -5.83 5.63 2.51
C VAL A 97 -5.82 7.15 2.69
N TYR A 98 -4.89 7.68 3.47
CA TYR A 98 -4.73 9.12 3.64
C TYR A 98 -4.11 9.80 2.40
N LEU A 99 -3.09 9.19 1.79
CA LEU A 99 -2.30 9.79 0.71
C LEU A 99 -2.94 9.65 -0.68
N VAL A 100 -3.72 8.60 -0.90
CA VAL A 100 -4.35 8.33 -2.20
C VAL A 100 -5.42 9.39 -2.49
N PRO A 101 -5.42 10.00 -3.69
CA PRO A 101 -6.45 10.95 -4.09
C PRO A 101 -7.82 10.27 -4.26
N SER A 102 -8.89 11.06 -4.16
CA SER A 102 -10.26 10.55 -4.30
C SER A 102 -10.47 9.85 -5.65
N GLY A 103 -11.14 8.70 -5.63
CA GLY A 103 -11.31 7.81 -6.79
C GLY A 103 -10.17 6.81 -7.01
N GLY A 104 -9.11 6.87 -6.19
CA GLY A 104 -8.10 5.82 -6.08
C GLY A 104 -8.56 4.64 -5.20
N LEU A 105 -7.74 3.60 -5.16
CA LEU A 105 -7.99 2.39 -4.38
C LEU A 105 -6.83 2.05 -3.48
N VAL A 106 -7.15 1.56 -2.28
CA VAL A 106 -6.20 0.86 -1.42
C VAL A 106 -6.69 -0.57 -1.23
N VAL A 107 -5.82 -1.54 -1.48
CA VAL A 107 -6.09 -2.96 -1.30
C VAL A 107 -5.09 -3.52 -0.30
N TYR A 108 -5.54 -4.24 0.72
CA TYR A 108 -4.64 -4.82 1.71
C TYR A 108 -5.13 -6.18 2.20
N GLY A 109 -4.20 -7.00 2.70
CA GLY A 109 -4.53 -8.24 3.37
C GLY A 109 -4.89 -7.99 4.84
N GLN A 110 -5.95 -8.62 5.32
CA GLN A 110 -6.34 -8.60 6.73
C GLN A 110 -6.50 -10.03 7.25
N PRO A 111 -5.77 -10.41 8.31
CA PRO A 111 -5.95 -11.70 8.96
C PRO A 111 -7.42 -11.94 9.36
N GLY A 112 -7.96 -13.11 8.99
CA GLY A 112 -9.35 -13.48 9.28
C GLY A 112 -10.40 -12.94 8.30
N GLU A 113 -10.12 -11.84 7.60
CA GLU A 113 -11.06 -11.20 6.65
C GLU A 113 -10.66 -11.39 5.18
N GLY A 114 -9.40 -11.75 4.91
CA GLY A 114 -8.89 -11.93 3.55
C GLY A 114 -8.45 -10.61 2.91
N VAL A 115 -8.86 -10.36 1.67
CA VAL A 115 -8.48 -9.15 0.92
C VAL A 115 -9.53 -8.06 1.15
N VAL A 116 -9.09 -6.92 1.68
CA VAL A 116 -9.92 -5.72 1.87
C VAL A 116 -9.64 -4.73 0.75
N VAL A 117 -10.70 -4.12 0.21
CA VAL A 117 -10.64 -3.10 -0.84
C VAL A 117 -11.31 -1.83 -0.31
N VAL A 118 -10.57 -0.72 -0.33
CA VAL A 118 -11.03 0.60 0.09
C VAL A 118 -11.04 1.52 -1.11
N GLU A 119 -12.22 2.03 -1.47
CA GLU A 119 -12.35 3.14 -2.41
C GLU A 119 -12.18 4.45 -1.67
N VAL A 120 -11.19 5.24 -2.10
CA VAL A 120 -10.85 6.46 -1.38
C VAL A 120 -11.77 7.58 -1.79
N ASP A 121 -12.50 8.09 -0.81
CA ASP A 121 -13.27 9.34 -0.87
C ASP A 121 -12.85 10.29 0.25
N ASP A 122 -13.48 11.46 0.30
CA ASP A 122 -13.15 12.49 1.29
C ASP A 122 -13.49 12.05 2.73
N ALA A 123 -14.50 11.19 2.90
CA ALA A 123 -14.96 10.72 4.21
C ALA A 123 -13.98 9.71 4.80
N ILE A 124 -13.60 8.68 4.04
CA ILE A 124 -12.65 7.66 4.50
C ILE A 124 -11.25 8.25 4.65
N ARG A 125 -10.85 9.20 3.80
CA ARG A 125 -9.58 9.92 3.97
C ARG A 125 -9.56 10.75 5.26
N SER A 126 -10.67 11.42 5.58
CA SER A 126 -10.80 12.17 6.83
C SER A 126 -10.78 11.25 8.05
N PHE A 127 -11.42 10.08 7.95
CA PHE A 127 -11.34 9.05 8.99
C PHE A 127 -9.89 8.57 9.18
N ALA A 128 -9.21 8.19 8.10
CA ALA A 128 -7.82 7.75 8.16
C ALA A 128 -6.91 8.82 8.79
N TYR A 129 -7.09 10.09 8.42
CA TYR A 129 -6.38 11.20 9.03
C TYR A 129 -6.62 11.31 10.55
N SER A 130 -7.86 11.12 11.01
CA SER A 130 -8.18 11.15 12.44
C SER A 130 -7.48 10.03 13.22
N VAL A 131 -7.40 8.83 12.63
CA VAL A 131 -6.69 7.69 13.23
C VAL A 131 -5.18 7.97 13.26
N LEU A 132 -4.60 8.40 12.14
CA LEU A 132 -3.18 8.77 12.06
C LEU A 132 -2.81 9.83 13.09
N LYS A 133 -3.65 10.86 13.26
CA LYS A 133 -3.44 11.92 14.25
C LYS A 133 -3.46 11.37 15.69
N ALA A 134 -4.33 10.40 15.99
CA ALA A 134 -4.39 9.76 17.30
C ALA A 134 -3.20 8.83 17.58
N MET A 135 -2.48 8.37 16.55
CA MET A 135 -1.27 7.55 16.69
C MET A 135 -0.02 8.38 16.98
N VAL A 136 -0.04 9.68 16.71
CA VAL A 136 1.05 10.59 17.09
C VAL A 136 0.88 10.92 18.57
N PRO A 137 1.83 10.58 19.46
CA PRO A 137 1.75 10.97 20.86
C PRO A 137 1.68 12.50 20.94
N GLU A 138 0.67 13.02 21.65
CA GLU A 138 0.65 14.44 22.03
C GLU A 138 1.94 14.72 22.82
N ARG A 139 2.83 15.55 22.25
CA ARG A 139 4.02 16.05 22.95
C ARG A 139 3.67 17.30 23.73
#